data_AF-A0A8H4BHX6-F1
#
_entry.id   AF-A0A8H4BHX6-F1
#
_cell.length_a   1.000
_cell.length_b   1.000
_cell.length_c   1.000
_cell.angle_alpha   90.00
_cell.angle_beta   90.00
_cell.angle_gamma   90.00
#
_symmetry.space_group_name_H-M   'P 1'
#
loop_
_entity.id
_entity.type
_entity.pdbx_description
1 polymer ?
#
loop_
_entity_poly.entity_id
_entity_poly.type
_entity_poly.pdbx_seq_one_letter_code
_entity_poly.pdbx_strand_id
1 'polypeptide(L)'
;MANATTLQPTLQDDAATTKILAKIKQLEANLNAKNRQAASQGKDQLLLELNQEHDRLARKRQDQCNSLLEDWQSYQQDQKKTRQADVAKRQIEFDRQLDVLDEEKRRNWVSHTQDTSEICDQLLHYLKHCSIDSTILTFPPNVLDQFWALQIQIPVLEAELPATIDTLTQLASKHRVGS
;
A
#
# COMPACT_ATOMS: atom_id res chain seq x y z
N MET A 1 12.84 2.69 14.55
CA MET A 1 11.54 2.77 15.25
C MET A 1 10.97 1.37 15.29
N ALA A 2 10.68 0.85 16.48
CA ALA A 2 10.36 -0.55 16.68
C ALA A 2 9.04 -0.91 15.98
N ASN A 3 9.06 -1.98 15.16
CA ASN A 3 7.86 -2.70 14.77
C ASN A 3 7.27 -3.29 16.05
N ALA A 4 6.39 -2.53 16.71
CA ALA A 4 5.42 -3.13 17.59
C ALA A 4 4.50 -3.95 16.68
N THR A 5 4.76 -5.25 16.59
CA THR A 5 3.79 -6.19 16.07
C THR A 5 2.60 -6.07 17.02
N THR A 6 1.62 -5.23 16.68
CA THR A 6 0.38 -5.14 17.45
C THR A 6 -0.23 -6.53 17.36
N LEU A 7 -0.14 -7.30 18.43
CA LEU A 7 -0.75 -8.63 18.48
C LEU A 7 -2.26 -8.46 18.49
N GLN A 8 -2.97 -9.45 17.96
CA GLN A 8 -4.42 -9.46 17.97
C GLN A 8 -4.91 -9.39 19.43
N PRO A 9 -5.77 -8.43 19.81
CA PRO A 9 -6.31 -8.36 21.15
C PRO A 9 -7.14 -9.60 21.48
N THR A 10 -6.90 -10.19 22.65
CA THR A 10 -7.62 -11.37 23.14
C THR A 10 -8.10 -11.15 24.57
N LEU A 11 -9.30 -11.62 24.87
CA LEU A 11 -9.79 -11.61 26.24
C LEU A 11 -8.91 -12.51 27.11
N GLN A 12 -8.36 -11.97 28.19
CA GLN A 12 -7.61 -12.73 29.18
C GLN A 12 -8.13 -12.46 30.58
N ASP A 13 -8.19 -13.51 31.38
CA ASP A 13 -8.55 -13.39 32.79
C ASP A 13 -7.38 -12.77 33.55
N ASP A 14 -7.61 -11.59 34.10
CA ASP A 14 -6.65 -10.96 34.99
C ASP A 14 -6.69 -11.62 36.38
N ALA A 15 -5.70 -11.26 37.21
CA ALA A 15 -5.61 -11.79 38.57
C ALA A 15 -6.87 -11.49 39.42
N ALA A 16 -7.55 -10.38 39.14
CA ALA A 16 -8.79 -10.02 39.84
C ALA A 16 -9.96 -10.94 39.44
N THR A 17 -10.13 -11.20 38.15
CA THR A 17 -11.16 -12.11 37.61
C THR A 17 -10.96 -13.53 38.15
N THR A 18 -9.70 -13.99 38.17
CA THR A 18 -9.35 -15.30 38.72
C THR A 18 -9.71 -15.41 40.20
N LYS A 19 -9.49 -14.34 40.99
CA LYS A 19 -9.86 -14.29 42.42
C LYS A 19 -11.38 -14.36 42.62
N ILE A 20 -12.17 -13.63 41.82
CA ILE A 20 -13.63 -13.67 41.90
C ILE A 20 -14.15 -15.08 41.57
N LEU A 21 -13.65 -15.71 40.51
CA LEU A 21 -14.01 -17.08 40.13
C LEU A 21 -13.66 -18.10 41.23
N ALA A 22 -12.48 -17.97 41.86
CA ALA A 22 -12.09 -18.82 42.98
C ALA A 22 -13.03 -18.64 44.18
N LYS A 23 -13.44 -17.40 44.47
CA LYS A 23 -14.36 -17.09 45.56
C LYS A 23 -15.75 -17.66 45.31
N ILE A 24 -16.28 -17.54 44.09
CA ILE A 24 -17.55 -18.15 43.68
C ILE A 24 -17.51 -19.66 43.91
N LYS A 25 -16.47 -20.35 43.41
CA LYS A 25 -16.30 -21.79 43.62
C LYS A 25 -16.28 -22.18 45.10
N GLN A 26 -15.60 -21.38 45.93
CA GLN A 26 -15.56 -21.61 47.37
C GLN A 26 -16.96 -21.44 48.00
N LEU A 27 -17.70 -20.41 47.63
CA LEU A 27 -19.04 -20.15 48.13
C LEU A 27 -20.03 -21.26 47.71
N GLU A 28 -19.97 -21.73 46.46
CA GLU A 28 -20.75 -22.86 45.96
C GLU A 28 -20.48 -24.15 46.75
N ALA A 29 -19.20 -24.45 47.02
CA ALA A 29 -18.81 -25.62 47.81
C ALA A 29 -19.34 -25.53 49.25
N ASN A 30 -19.23 -24.35 49.88
CA ASN A 30 -19.75 -24.11 51.23
C ASN A 30 -21.28 -24.22 51.29
N LEU A 31 -21.97 -23.74 50.25
CA LEU A 31 -23.42 -23.79 50.15
C LEU A 31 -23.91 -25.22 49.96
N ASN A 32 -23.21 -26.03 49.15
CA ASN A 32 -23.47 -27.45 48.99
C ASN A 32 -23.23 -28.25 50.29
N ALA A 33 -22.19 -27.90 51.05
CA ALA A 33 -21.92 -28.51 52.36
C ALA A 33 -23.03 -28.15 53.36
N LYS A 34 -23.45 -26.88 53.42
CA LYS A 34 -24.55 -26.44 54.30
C LYS A 34 -25.91 -26.99 53.88
N ASN A 35 -26.21 -27.21 52.61
CA ASN A 35 -27.47 -27.85 52.20
C ASN A 35 -27.64 -29.27 52.78
N ARG A 36 -26.56 -29.92 53.21
CA ARG A 36 -26.60 -31.22 53.91
C ARG A 36 -26.87 -31.09 55.42
N GLN A 37 -26.85 -29.88 55.98
CA GLN A 37 -27.05 -29.59 57.41
C GLN A 37 -28.26 -28.64 57.56
N ALA A 38 -29.27 -29.00 58.34
CA ALA A 38 -30.60 -28.35 58.35
C ALA A 38 -30.69 -26.90 58.93
N ALA A 39 -29.62 -26.11 58.89
CA ALA A 39 -29.57 -24.75 59.44
C ALA A 39 -29.85 -23.67 58.36
N SER A 40 -30.95 -22.92 58.50
CA SER A 40 -31.42 -21.95 57.50
C SER A 40 -30.71 -20.59 57.54
N GLN A 41 -30.46 -20.01 58.71
CA GLN A 41 -29.95 -18.62 58.82
C GLN A 41 -28.58 -18.39 58.18
N GLY A 42 -27.70 -19.39 58.20
CA GLY A 42 -26.38 -19.29 57.58
C GLY A 42 -26.36 -19.52 56.06
N LYS A 43 -27.50 -19.89 55.46
CA LYS A 43 -27.63 -20.17 54.03
C LYS A 43 -27.98 -18.92 53.24
N ASP A 44 -28.88 -18.09 53.76
CA ASP A 44 -29.29 -16.85 53.10
C ASP A 44 -28.12 -15.86 52.98
N GLN A 45 -27.26 -15.79 54.00
CA GLN A 45 -26.03 -15.01 53.95
C GLN A 45 -25.06 -15.50 52.86
N LEU A 46 -24.89 -16.82 52.70
CA LEU A 46 -24.04 -17.38 51.65
C LEU A 46 -24.62 -17.14 50.25
N LEU A 47 -25.95 -17.22 50.10
CA LEU A 47 -26.62 -16.89 48.84
C LEU A 47 -26.44 -15.41 48.48
N LEU A 48 -26.55 -14.52 49.45
CA LEU A 48 -26.32 -13.09 49.26
C LEU A 48 -24.88 -12.81 48.83
N GLU A 49 -23.89 -13.40 49.52
CA GLU A 49 -22.48 -13.27 49.17
C GLU A 49 -22.18 -13.84 47.78
N LEU A 50 -22.77 -14.98 47.43
CA LEU A 50 -22.62 -15.59 46.12
C LEU A 50 -23.17 -14.69 45.01
N ASN A 51 -24.36 -14.12 45.21
CA ASN A 51 -24.97 -13.19 44.27
C ASN A 51 -24.11 -11.93 44.07
N GLN A 52 -23.58 -11.36 45.15
CA GLN A 52 -22.67 -10.21 45.09
C GLN A 52 -21.39 -10.52 44.30
N GLU A 53 -20.81 -11.71 44.44
CA GLU A 53 -19.64 -12.11 43.67
C GLU A 53 -19.97 -12.33 42.19
N HIS A 54 -21.15 -12.87 41.86
CA HIS A 54 -21.61 -12.94 40.47
C HIS A 54 -21.81 -11.54 39.86
N ASP A 55 -22.39 -10.59 40.59
CA ASP A 55 -22.53 -9.20 40.14
C ASP A 55 -21.16 -8.51 39.95
N ARG A 56 -20.17 -8.83 40.79
CA ARG A 56 -18.79 -8.36 40.62
C ARG A 56 -18.17 -8.96 39.37
N LEU A 57 -18.37 -10.26 39.12
CA LEU A 57 -17.87 -10.93 37.92
C LEU A 57 -18.50 -10.35 36.65
N ALA A 58 -19.82 -10.14 36.65
CA ALA A 58 -20.54 -9.60 35.50
C ALA A 58 -20.03 -8.20 35.13
N ARG A 59 -19.89 -7.31 36.10
CA ARG A 59 -19.30 -5.97 35.89
C ARG A 59 -17.87 -6.06 35.35
N LYS A 60 -17.04 -6.90 35.97
CA LYS A 60 -15.65 -7.08 35.54
C LYS A 60 -15.56 -7.61 34.11
N ARG A 61 -16.43 -8.55 33.73
CA ARG A 61 -16.52 -9.07 32.36
C ARG A 61 -16.97 -7.99 31.38
N GLN A 62 -17.95 -7.18 31.74
CA GLN A 62 -18.38 -6.06 30.92
C GLN A 62 -17.24 -5.06 30.68
N ASP A 63 -16.50 -4.69 31.73
CA ASP A 63 -15.36 -3.78 31.63
C ASP A 63 -14.26 -4.36 30.72
N GLN A 64 -13.95 -5.66 30.88
CA GLN A 64 -12.99 -6.36 30.00
C GLN A 64 -13.45 -6.39 28.54
N CYS A 65 -14.73 -6.63 28.27
CA CYS A 65 -15.28 -6.58 26.92
C CYS A 65 -15.22 -5.18 26.31
N ASN A 66 -15.50 -4.15 27.10
CA ASN A 66 -15.41 -2.76 26.65
C ASN A 66 -13.97 -2.38 26.29
N SER A 67 -13.00 -2.70 27.17
CA SER A 67 -11.58 -2.48 26.90
C SER A 67 -11.12 -3.26 25.66
N LEU A 68 -11.55 -4.51 25.51
CA LEU A 68 -11.20 -5.34 24.37
C LEU A 68 -11.73 -4.76 23.05
N LEU A 69 -12.92 -4.14 23.07
CA LEU A 69 -13.47 -3.44 21.91
C LEU A 69 -12.59 -2.26 21.48
N GLU A 70 -12.14 -1.45 22.44
CA GLU A 70 -11.25 -0.31 22.20
C GLU A 70 -9.89 -0.76 21.63
N ASP A 71 -9.33 -1.82 22.20
CA ASP A 71 -8.08 -2.43 21.71
C ASP A 71 -8.25 -2.95 20.27
N TRP A 72 -9.38 -3.59 19.96
CA TRP A 72 -9.70 -4.05 18.62
C TRP A 72 -9.84 -2.94 17.61
N GLN A 73 -10.49 -1.84 17.97
CA GLN A 73 -10.60 -0.66 17.11
C GLN A 73 -9.22 -0.08 16.80
N SER A 74 -8.36 0.04 17.82
CA SER A 74 -6.98 0.52 17.66
C SER A 74 -6.17 -0.41 16.76
N TYR A 75 -6.21 -1.72 17.03
CA TYR A 75 -5.57 -2.74 16.20
C TYR A 75 -6.01 -2.68 14.73
N GLN A 76 -7.32 -2.53 14.47
CA GLN A 76 -7.84 -2.42 13.11
C GLN A 76 -7.34 -1.17 12.38
N GLN A 77 -7.25 -0.04 13.08
CA GLN A 77 -6.72 1.19 12.50
C GLN A 77 -5.23 1.05 12.14
N ASP A 78 -4.43 0.43 13.00
CA ASP A 78 -3.02 0.17 12.73
C ASP A 78 -2.84 -0.79 11.56
N GLN A 79 -3.59 -1.89 11.51
CA GLN A 79 -3.59 -2.82 10.38
C GLN A 79 -4.04 -2.16 9.07
N LYS A 80 -4.96 -1.20 9.12
CA LYS A 80 -5.35 -0.42 7.93
C LYS A 80 -4.19 0.44 7.43
N LYS A 81 -3.50 1.16 8.31
CA LYS A 81 -2.33 1.99 7.95
C LYS A 81 -1.22 1.14 7.36
N THR A 82 -0.89 0.00 7.96
CA THR A 82 0.13 -0.94 7.45
C THR A 82 -0.23 -1.43 6.05
N ARG A 83 -1.48 -1.87 5.84
CA ARG A 83 -1.93 -2.32 4.51
C ARG A 83 -1.88 -1.21 3.46
N GLN A 84 -2.26 0.02 3.83
CA GLN A 84 -2.16 1.16 2.91
C GLN A 84 -0.71 1.47 2.52
N ALA A 85 0.23 1.41 3.48
CA ALA A 85 1.65 1.60 3.19
C ALA A 85 2.21 0.51 2.27
N ASP A 86 1.80 -0.75 2.48
CA ASP A 86 2.21 -1.87 1.61
C ASP A 86 1.64 -1.75 0.20
N VAL A 87 0.38 -1.31 0.05
CA VAL A 87 -0.21 -1.02 -1.27
C VAL A 87 0.56 0.08 -1.98
N ALA A 88 0.90 1.18 -1.29
CA ALA A 88 1.67 2.27 -1.88
C ALA A 88 3.06 1.80 -2.35
N LYS A 89 3.75 0.97 -1.56
CA LYS A 89 5.03 0.37 -1.96
C LYS A 89 4.90 -0.51 -3.20
N ARG A 90 3.84 -1.34 -3.27
CA ARG A 90 3.58 -2.20 -4.43
C ARG A 90 3.27 -1.38 -5.67
N GLN A 91 2.55 -0.26 -5.54
CA GLN A 91 2.29 0.64 -6.66
C GLN A 91 3.59 1.21 -7.21
N ILE A 92 4.46 1.74 -6.35
CA ILE A 92 5.77 2.29 -6.76
C ILE A 92 6.62 1.21 -7.46
N GLU A 93 6.66 0.00 -6.93
CA GLU A 93 7.40 -1.11 -7.55
C GLU A 93 6.81 -1.49 -8.90
N PHE A 94 5.49 -1.50 -9.03
CA PHE A 94 4.81 -1.79 -10.29
C PHE A 94 5.09 -0.71 -11.35
N ASP A 95 5.00 0.56 -10.98
CA ASP A 95 5.30 1.69 -11.87
C ASP A 95 6.75 1.61 -12.36
N ARG A 96 7.70 1.31 -11.46
CA ARG A 96 9.11 1.08 -11.81
C ARG A 96 9.28 -0.09 -12.78
N GLN A 97 8.55 -1.19 -12.60
CA GLN A 97 8.62 -2.34 -13.51
C GLN A 97 8.04 -2.00 -14.89
N LEU A 98 6.99 -1.18 -14.95
CA LEU A 98 6.45 -0.67 -16.21
C LEU A 98 7.46 0.21 -16.94
N ASP A 99 8.14 1.12 -16.24
CA ASP A 99 9.18 1.98 -16.84
C ASP A 99 10.29 1.14 -17.47
N VAL A 100 10.77 0.11 -16.78
CA VAL A 100 11.80 -0.81 -17.31
C VAL A 100 11.31 -1.55 -18.55
N LEU A 101 10.07 -2.06 -18.52
CA LEU A 101 9.48 -2.76 -19.68
C LEU A 101 9.29 -1.83 -20.88
N ASP A 102 8.91 -0.58 -20.65
CA ASP A 102 8.78 0.43 -21.71
C ASP A 102 10.13 0.83 -22.28
N GLU A 103 11.18 0.92 -21.46
CA GLU A 103 12.56 1.10 -21.93
C GLU A 103 13.06 -0.10 -22.76
N GLU A 104 12.76 -1.33 -22.33
CA GLU A 104 13.12 -2.54 -23.08
C GLU A 104 12.36 -2.65 -24.40
N LYS A 105 11.06 -2.32 -24.41
CA LYS A 105 10.27 -2.23 -25.64
C LYS A 105 10.82 -1.16 -26.57
N ARG A 106 11.13 0.03 -26.07
CA ARG A 106 11.77 1.09 -26.87
C ARG A 106 13.08 0.61 -27.48
N ARG A 107 13.93 -0.09 -26.70
CA ARG A 107 15.18 -0.67 -27.20
C ARG A 107 14.96 -1.74 -28.28
N ASN A 108 13.93 -2.57 -28.16
CA ASN A 108 13.66 -3.67 -29.08
C ASN A 108 12.81 -3.28 -30.31
N TRP A 109 12.00 -2.22 -30.23
CA TRP A 109 11.15 -1.72 -31.32
C TRP A 109 11.96 -1.01 -32.40
N VAL A 110 13.07 -0.40 -32.01
CA VAL A 110 14.03 0.22 -32.93
C VAL A 110 14.83 -0.91 -33.58
N SER A 111 14.26 -1.44 -34.66
CA SER A 111 14.92 -2.34 -35.59
C SER A 111 16.34 -1.84 -35.86
N HIS A 112 17.34 -2.67 -35.54
CA HIS A 112 18.78 -2.47 -35.72
C HIS A 112 19.22 -2.34 -37.21
N THR A 113 18.41 -1.71 -38.06
CA THR A 113 18.58 -1.76 -39.51
C THR A 113 18.90 -0.41 -40.15
N GLN A 114 18.81 0.72 -39.45
CA GLN A 114 19.15 2.03 -40.00
C GLN A 114 20.23 2.74 -39.18
N ASP A 115 21.23 3.28 -39.88
CA ASP A 115 22.29 4.10 -39.30
C ASP A 115 21.67 5.38 -38.70
N THR A 116 22.06 5.72 -37.47
CA THR A 116 21.68 6.94 -36.76
C THR A 116 21.83 8.19 -37.65
N SER A 117 22.88 8.25 -38.48
CA SER A 117 23.09 9.38 -39.40
C SER A 117 22.03 9.44 -40.50
N GLU A 118 21.60 8.29 -41.04
CA GLU A 118 20.55 8.24 -42.08
C GLU A 118 19.19 8.65 -41.51
N ILE A 119 18.87 8.21 -40.28
CA ILE A 119 17.64 8.61 -39.59
C ILE A 119 17.63 10.13 -39.34
N CYS A 120 18.75 10.70 -38.91
CA CYS A 120 18.88 12.15 -38.71
C CYS A 120 18.68 12.91 -40.03
N ASP A 121 19.29 12.46 -41.12
CA ASP A 121 19.18 13.12 -42.43
C ASP A 121 17.74 13.06 -42.97
N GLN A 122 17.05 11.92 -42.80
CA GLN A 122 15.64 11.75 -43.17
C GLN A 122 14.71 12.66 -42.37
N LEU A 123 14.91 12.73 -41.05
CA LEU A 123 14.13 13.61 -40.17
C LEU A 123 14.40 15.10 -40.48
N LEU A 124 15.65 15.49 -40.68
CA LEU A 124 16.01 16.87 -41.05
C LEU A 124 15.40 17.26 -42.39
N HIS A 125 15.43 16.36 -43.37
CA HIS A 125 14.77 16.59 -44.65
C HIS A 125 13.26 16.73 -44.47
N TYR A 126 12.63 15.86 -43.70
CA TYR A 126 11.19 15.91 -43.46
C TYR A 126 10.78 17.22 -42.76
N LEU A 127 11.45 17.57 -41.66
CA LEU A 127 11.13 18.78 -40.87
C LEU A 127 11.33 20.08 -41.66
N LYS A 128 12.34 20.16 -42.53
CA LYS A 128 12.58 21.34 -43.38
C LYS A 128 11.52 21.53 -44.48
N HIS A 129 10.81 20.46 -44.84
CA HIS A 129 9.80 20.47 -45.90
C HIS A 129 8.38 20.24 -45.36
N CYS A 130 8.19 20.19 -44.05
CA CYS A 130 6.87 20.22 -43.44
C CYS A 130 6.25 21.58 -43.74
N SER A 131 5.18 21.61 -44.54
CA SER A 131 4.35 22.81 -44.66
C SER A 131 3.50 22.94 -43.40
N ILE A 132 3.76 23.98 -42.62
CA ILE A 132 3.16 24.20 -41.30
C ILE A 132 2.00 25.18 -41.48
N ASP A 133 0.81 24.65 -41.75
CA ASP A 133 -0.42 25.45 -41.77
C ASP A 133 -1.10 25.49 -40.38
N SER A 134 -0.52 24.84 -39.36
CA SER A 134 -1.09 24.71 -38.02
C SER A 134 -0.03 24.80 -36.93
N THR A 135 -0.39 25.43 -35.80
CA THR A 135 0.47 25.57 -34.61
C THR A 135 0.82 24.23 -33.95
N ILE A 136 0.03 23.18 -34.21
CA ILE A 136 0.25 21.82 -33.72
C ILE A 136 0.78 20.95 -34.86
N LEU A 137 1.90 20.29 -34.64
CA LEU A 137 2.53 19.40 -35.60
C LEU A 137 1.99 17.97 -35.45
N THR A 138 1.64 17.39 -36.59
CA THR A 138 1.23 15.98 -36.67
C THR A 138 2.16 15.24 -37.62
N PHE A 139 2.68 14.11 -37.17
CA PHE A 139 3.61 13.30 -37.96
C PHE A 139 2.98 11.95 -38.33
N PRO A 140 3.28 11.44 -39.53
CA PRO A 140 2.92 10.07 -39.87
C PRO A 140 3.72 9.08 -39.00
N PRO A 141 3.18 7.86 -38.75
CA PRO A 141 3.79 6.89 -37.83
C PRO A 141 5.26 6.57 -38.12
N ASN A 142 5.63 6.47 -39.40
CA ASN A 142 7.01 6.21 -39.82
C ASN A 142 8.01 7.32 -39.40
N VAL A 143 7.56 8.57 -39.31
CA VAL A 143 8.40 9.69 -38.83
C VAL A 143 8.47 9.70 -37.31
N LEU A 144 7.39 9.32 -36.62
CA LEU A 144 7.39 9.13 -35.16
C LEU A 144 8.35 8.02 -34.74
N ASP A 145 8.35 6.90 -35.47
CA ASP A 145 9.28 5.78 -35.26
C ASP A 145 10.74 6.22 -35.36
N GLN A 146 11.06 7.14 -36.28
CA GLN A 146 12.42 7.69 -36.42
C GLN A 146 12.83 8.60 -35.24
N PHE A 147 11.92 9.43 -34.73
CA PHE A 147 12.20 10.20 -33.51
C PHE A 147 12.41 9.30 -32.30
N TRP A 148 11.59 8.27 -32.15
CA TRP A 148 11.74 7.27 -31.09
C TRP A 148 13.03 6.48 -31.22
N ALA A 149 13.47 6.16 -32.43
CA ALA A 149 14.76 5.52 -32.70
C ALA A 149 15.95 6.33 -32.17
N LEU A 150 15.90 7.65 -32.33
CA LEU A 150 16.95 8.54 -31.84
C LEU A 150 16.78 8.93 -30.37
N GLN A 151 15.68 8.53 -29.72
CA GLN A 151 15.30 8.93 -28.36
C GLN A 151 15.27 10.46 -28.16
N ILE A 152 14.84 11.19 -29.19
CA ILE A 152 14.69 12.66 -29.15
C ILE A 152 13.24 13.00 -28.86
N GLN A 153 13.01 14.12 -28.17
CA GLN A 153 11.67 14.67 -27.99
C GLN A 153 11.04 15.04 -29.34
N ILE A 154 9.87 14.49 -29.62
CA ILE A 154 9.08 14.82 -30.82
C ILE A 154 8.52 16.24 -30.66
N PRO A 155 8.78 17.17 -31.59
CA PRO A 155 8.27 18.54 -31.51
C PRO A 155 6.76 18.53 -31.77
N VAL A 156 5.95 18.90 -30.79
CA VAL A 156 4.49 18.96 -30.92
C VAL A 156 4.05 20.35 -31.38
N LEU A 157 4.87 21.37 -31.11
CA LEU A 157 4.60 22.76 -31.48
C LEU A 157 5.62 23.26 -32.52
N GLU A 158 5.18 24.15 -33.41
CA GLU A 158 6.07 24.79 -34.40
C GLU A 158 7.28 25.48 -33.75
N ALA A 159 7.07 26.09 -32.58
CA ALA A 159 8.13 26.77 -31.83
C ALA A 159 9.26 25.83 -31.34
N GLU A 160 8.99 24.52 -31.28
CA GLU A 160 9.97 23.50 -30.85
C GLU A 160 10.87 23.04 -32.01
N LEU A 161 10.47 23.31 -33.27
CA LEU A 161 11.20 22.85 -34.45
C LEU A 161 12.65 23.33 -34.53
N PRO A 162 12.98 24.62 -34.28
CA PRO A 162 14.37 25.06 -34.35
C PRO A 162 15.28 24.26 -33.40
N ALA A 163 14.83 24.03 -32.16
CA ALA A 163 15.58 23.29 -31.15
C ALA A 163 15.73 21.80 -31.51
N THR A 164 14.68 21.17 -32.04
CA THR A 164 14.74 19.79 -32.52
C THR A 164 15.66 19.65 -33.74
N ILE A 165 15.64 20.60 -34.68
CA ILE A 165 16.53 20.63 -35.86
C ILE A 165 17.99 20.78 -35.43
N ASP A 166 18.28 21.66 -34.47
CA ASP A 166 19.63 21.82 -33.93
C ASP A 166 20.13 20.52 -33.28
N THR A 167 19.27 19.86 -32.50
CA THR A 167 19.57 18.58 -31.83
C THR A 167 19.89 17.48 -32.86
N LEU A 168 19.06 17.36 -33.90
CA LEU A 168 19.28 16.40 -34.99
C LEU A 168 20.57 16.68 -35.77
N THR A 169 20.88 17.96 -36.04
CA THR A 169 22.10 18.37 -36.74
C THR A 169 23.37 18.05 -35.92
N GLN A 170 23.30 18.25 -34.60
CA GLN A 170 24.40 17.86 -33.69
C GLN A 170 24.59 16.34 -33.62
N LEU A 171 23.51 15.56 -33.63
CA LEU A 171 23.59 14.10 -33.62
C LEU A 171 24.15 13.55 -34.94
N ALA A 172 23.70 14.08 -36.08
CA ALA A 172 24.24 13.73 -37.39
C ALA A 172 25.74 14.02 -37.52
N SER A 173 26.19 15.17 -37.01
CA SER A 173 27.62 15.56 -37.06
C SER A 173 28.50 14.74 -36.12
N LYS A 174 28.03 14.42 -34.90
CA LYS A 174 28.78 13.56 -33.96
C LYS A 174 29.04 12.16 -34.51
N HIS A 175 28.09 11.60 -35.26
CA HIS A 175 28.25 10.27 -35.86
C HIS A 175 29.25 10.27 -37.04
N ARG A 176 29.31 11.37 -37.80
CA ARG A 176 30.24 11.52 -38.95
C ARG A 176 31.69 11.78 -38.55
N VAL A 177 31.95 12.28 -37.34
CA VAL A 177 33.31 12.57 -36.84
C VAL A 177 33.92 11.38 -36.07
N GLY A 178 33.09 10.42 -35.65
CA GLY A 178 33.49 9.23 -34.89
C GLY A 178 33.59 7.93 -35.68
N SER A 179 33.47 7.96 -37.02
CA SER A 179 33.54 6.79 -37.90
C SER A 179 34.81 6.74 -38.73
#